data_AF-A0A7C4MPH4-F1
#
_entry.id   AF-A0A7C4MPH4-F1
#
_cell.length_a   1.000
_cell.length_b   1.000
_cell.length_c   1.000
_cell.angle_alpha   90.00
_cell.angle_beta   90.00
_cell.angle_gamma   90.00
#
_symmetry.space_group_name_H-M   'P 1'
#
loop_
_entity.id
_entity.type
_entity.pdbx_description
1 polymer ?
#
loop_
_entity_poly.entity_id
_entity_poly.type
_entity_poly.pdbx_seq_one_letter_code
_entity_poly.pdbx_strand_id
1 'polypeptide(L)'
;MNLYLIDGNSYLYRAYYAIRDLSNSEGFPTNAIYGFTTMLLKIIREKKPDGIVVSFDSPVPTERHKMYGEYKAQRPEMPDDLAQQIPYIRRMIAAFHITICEMEGYEADDILGTIARRGASEGLDIFIVTGDKDMLQIVDEKIKVYDPMRDAVLDTQHVWEKF
;
A
#
# COMPACT_ATOMS: atom_id res chain seq x y z
N MET A 1 8.02 8.94 -17.42
CA MET A 1 6.74 8.96 -16.69
C MET A 1 6.93 8.12 -15.44
N ASN A 2 6.33 8.51 -14.32
CA ASN A 2 6.43 7.79 -13.06
C ASN A 2 5.08 7.19 -12.62
N LEU A 3 5.15 6.03 -11.99
CA LEU A 3 3.99 5.28 -11.52
C LEU A 3 4.18 4.95 -10.05
N TYR A 4 3.22 5.35 -9.22
CA TYR A 4 3.21 5.07 -7.79
C TYR A 4 2.27 3.91 -7.49
N LEU A 5 2.82 2.88 -6.84
CA LEU A 5 2.17 1.62 -6.55
C LEU A 5 1.98 1.52 -5.03
N ILE A 6 0.78 1.77 -4.54
CA ILE A 6 0.49 1.87 -3.11
C ILE A 6 0.03 0.51 -2.57
N ASP A 7 0.74 0.02 -1.56
CA ASP A 7 0.30 -1.08 -0.71
C ASP A 7 -0.81 -0.56 0.22
N GLY A 8 -2.06 -0.83 -0.18
CA GLY A 8 -3.26 -0.35 0.49
C GLY A 8 -3.39 -0.88 1.92
N ASN A 9 -2.93 -2.10 2.20
CA ASN A 9 -2.99 -2.70 3.53
C ASN A 9 -2.02 -1.98 4.48
N SER A 10 -0.76 -1.82 4.08
CA SER A 10 0.23 -1.07 4.87
C SER A 10 -0.21 0.39 5.08
N TYR A 11 -0.70 1.05 4.03
CA TYR A 11 -1.21 2.42 4.11
C TYR A 11 -2.41 2.56 5.05
N LEU A 12 -3.34 1.60 5.01
CA LEU A 12 -4.54 1.55 5.83
C LEU A 12 -4.19 1.44 7.32
N TYR A 13 -3.42 0.41 7.71
CA TYR A 13 -3.04 0.20 9.11
C TYR A 13 -2.25 1.38 9.65
N ARG A 14 -1.38 1.95 8.82
CA ARG A 14 -0.65 3.16 9.19
C ARG A 14 -1.57 4.33 9.47
N ALA A 15 -2.52 4.60 8.58
CA ALA A 15 -3.49 5.69 8.77
C ALA A 15 -4.27 5.52 10.07
N TYR A 16 -4.70 4.29 10.35
CA TYR A 16 -5.44 3.92 11.55
C TYR A 16 -4.65 4.19 12.84
N TYR A 17 -3.41 3.69 12.94
CA TYR A 17 -2.63 3.83 14.17
C TYR A 17 -2.03 5.23 14.38
N ALA A 18 -1.89 6.03 13.32
CA ALA A 18 -1.33 7.37 13.41
C ALA A 18 -2.27 8.38 14.10
N ILE A 19 -3.59 8.15 14.05
CA ILE A 19 -4.60 9.08 14.57
C ILE A 19 -5.55 8.31 15.48
N ARG A 20 -5.63 8.72 16.75
CA ARG A 20 -6.53 8.13 17.74
C ARG A 20 -7.78 8.99 17.93
N ASP A 21 -8.87 8.34 18.32
CA ASP A 21 -10.11 8.98 18.78
C ASP A 21 -10.77 9.98 17.82
N LEU A 22 -10.59 9.80 16.50
CA LEU A 22 -11.27 10.61 15.48
C LEU A 22 -12.53 9.91 14.98
N SER A 23 -13.68 10.55 15.20
CA SER A 23 -14.99 10.10 14.72
C SER A 23 -15.81 11.27 14.17
N ASN A 24 -16.84 10.95 13.39
CA ASN A 24 -17.84 11.94 12.97
C ASN A 24 -18.85 12.25 14.10
N SER A 25 -19.81 13.13 13.83
CA SER A 25 -20.85 13.53 14.80
C SER A 25 -21.77 12.40 15.27
N GLU A 26 -21.80 11.27 14.55
CA GLU A 26 -22.59 10.09 14.88
C GLU A 26 -21.75 9.02 15.64
N GLY A 27 -20.48 9.32 15.92
CA GLY A 27 -19.56 8.39 16.58
C GLY A 27 -18.94 7.35 15.64
N PHE A 28 -19.17 7.44 14.32
CA PHE A 28 -18.52 6.56 13.35
C PHE A 28 -17.02 6.91 13.26
N PRO A 29 -16.11 5.93 13.38
CA PRO A 29 -14.67 6.17 13.34
C PRO A 29 -14.23 6.65 11.96
N THR A 30 -13.41 7.69 11.88
CA THR A 30 -12.95 8.29 10.61
C THR A 30 -11.43 8.51 10.55
N ASN A 31 -10.69 8.06 11.57
CA ASN A 31 -9.24 8.21 11.66
C ASN A 31 -8.49 7.61 10.47
N ALA A 32 -8.82 6.38 10.06
CA ALA A 32 -8.16 5.71 8.95
C ALA A 32 -8.51 6.37 7.60
N ILE A 33 -9.78 6.77 7.40
CA ILE A 33 -10.20 7.48 6.18
C ILE A 33 -9.42 8.79 6.04
N TYR A 34 -9.39 9.58 7.10
CA TYR A 34 -8.71 10.87 7.12
C TYR A 34 -7.19 10.71 6.93
N GLY A 35 -6.57 9.79 7.67
CA GLY A 35 -5.14 9.51 7.57
C GLY A 35 -4.74 9.03 6.18
N PHE A 36 -5.48 8.09 5.60
CA PHE A 36 -5.21 7.57 4.25
C PHE A 36 -5.31 8.68 3.22
N THR A 37 -6.40 9.45 3.26
CA THR A 37 -6.63 10.58 2.33
C THR A 37 -5.51 11.62 2.43
N THR A 38 -5.08 11.96 3.65
CA THR A 38 -4.01 12.93 3.89
C THR A 38 -2.68 12.45 3.30
N MET A 39 -2.32 11.18 3.53
CA MET A 39 -1.09 10.62 2.99
C MET A 39 -1.13 10.50 1.47
N LEU A 40 -2.26 10.11 0.88
CA LEU A 40 -2.47 10.09 -0.57
C LEU A 40 -2.33 11.49 -1.18
N LEU A 41 -2.97 12.49 -0.60
CA LEU A 41 -2.85 13.89 -1.05
C LEU A 41 -1.42 14.42 -0.95
N LYS A 42 -0.65 13.97 0.05
CA LYS A 42 0.79 14.29 0.16
C LYS A 42 1.54 13.77 -1.07
N ILE A 43 1.35 12.51 -1.44
CA ILE A 43 1.97 11.92 -2.64
C ILE A 43 1.58 12.72 -3.89
N ILE A 44 0.28 12.96 -4.09
CA ILE A 44 -0.22 13.69 -5.27
C ILE A 44 0.42 15.08 -5.37
N ARG A 45 0.48 15.82 -4.26
CA ARG A 45 1.00 17.19 -4.24
C ARG A 45 2.52 17.28 -4.38
N GLU A 46 3.25 16.43 -3.67
CA GLU A 46 4.70 16.57 -3.53
C GLU A 46 5.44 15.76 -4.59
N LYS A 47 4.95 14.56 -4.91
CA LYS A 47 5.62 13.66 -5.85
C LYS A 47 5.09 13.77 -7.27
N LYS A 48 3.88 14.35 -7.43
CA LYS A 48 3.23 14.63 -8.72
C LYS A 48 3.30 13.43 -9.68
N PRO A 49 2.70 12.29 -9.28
CA PRO A 49 2.77 11.08 -10.08
C PRO A 49 2.01 11.22 -11.40
N ASP A 50 2.51 10.62 -12.48
CA ASP A 50 1.78 10.49 -13.75
C ASP A 50 0.68 9.42 -13.65
N GLY A 51 0.84 8.45 -12.73
CA GLY A 51 -0.17 7.44 -12.43
C GLY A 51 -0.07 6.92 -10.99
N ILE A 52 -1.20 6.48 -10.44
CA ILE A 52 -1.30 5.81 -9.14
C ILE A 52 -2.12 4.53 -9.30
N VAL A 53 -1.66 3.45 -8.69
CA VAL A 53 -2.43 2.22 -8.48
C VAL A 53 -2.38 1.86 -7.00
N VAL A 54 -3.50 1.38 -6.46
CA VAL A 54 -3.58 0.83 -5.10
C VAL A 54 -3.88 -0.66 -5.19
N SER A 55 -3.28 -1.48 -4.34
CA SER A 55 -3.61 -2.90 -4.19
C SER A 55 -3.92 -3.22 -2.74
N PHE A 56 -4.83 -4.16 -2.49
CA PHE A 56 -5.12 -4.70 -1.15
C PHE A 56 -4.97 -6.22 -1.16
N ASP A 57 -4.73 -6.81 0.02
CA ASP A 57 -4.64 -8.27 0.15
C ASP A 57 -5.97 -8.95 -0.19
N SER A 58 -5.89 -10.12 -0.83
CA SER A 58 -7.02 -10.99 -1.06
C SER A 58 -7.73 -11.37 0.27
N PRO A 59 -9.07 -11.33 0.33
CA PRO A 59 -9.82 -11.80 1.50
C PRO A 59 -9.86 -13.34 1.59
N VAL A 60 -9.49 -14.05 0.52
CA VAL A 60 -9.41 -15.52 0.50
C VAL A 60 -7.98 -16.02 0.71
N PRO A 61 -7.79 -17.22 1.29
CA PRO A 61 -6.47 -17.79 1.51
C PRO A 61 -5.63 -17.84 0.23
N THR A 62 -4.41 -17.30 0.30
CA THR A 62 -3.45 -17.32 -0.81
C THR A 62 -2.77 -18.68 -0.95
N GLU A 63 -2.05 -18.90 -2.05
CA GLU A 63 -1.25 -20.11 -2.24
C GLU A 63 -0.25 -20.34 -1.09
N ARG A 64 0.28 -19.25 -0.49
CA ARG A 64 1.18 -19.33 0.68
C ARG A 64 0.50 -19.98 1.89
N HIS A 65 -0.79 -19.68 2.12
CA HIS A 65 -1.57 -20.31 3.19
C HIS A 65 -1.84 -21.80 2.90
N LYS A 66 -1.97 -22.19 1.63
CA LYS A 66 -2.12 -23.59 1.24
C LYS A 66 -0.82 -24.38 1.43
N MET A 67 0.32 -23.74 1.13
CA MET A 67 1.65 -24.34 1.30
C MET A 67 2.08 -24.44 2.77
N TYR A 68 1.72 -23.44 3.58
CA TYR A 68 2.05 -23.41 5.01
C TYR A 68 0.90 -22.81 5.82
N GLY A 69 0.19 -23.67 6.56
CA GLY A 69 -1.02 -23.27 7.29
C GLY A 69 -0.80 -22.28 8.44
N GLU A 70 0.41 -22.17 8.98
CA GLU A 70 0.76 -21.19 10.02
C GLU A 70 1.25 -19.85 9.44
N TYR A 71 1.26 -19.71 8.11
CA TYR A 71 1.65 -18.47 7.46
C TYR A 71 0.71 -17.33 7.91
N LYS A 72 1.31 -16.25 8.44
CA LYS A 72 0.61 -15.09 9.04
C LYS A 72 -0.33 -15.41 10.22
N ALA A 73 -0.28 -16.61 10.81
CA ALA A 73 -1.17 -17.01 11.91
C ALA A 73 -1.04 -16.12 13.17
N GLN A 74 0.15 -15.55 13.42
CA GLN A 74 0.34 -14.61 14.53
C GLN A 74 -0.13 -13.16 14.26
N ARG A 75 -0.63 -12.84 13.05
CA ARG A 75 -1.14 -11.48 12.79
C ARG A 75 -2.42 -11.26 13.61
N PRO A 76 -2.51 -10.15 14.35
CA PRO A 76 -3.75 -9.84 15.07
C PRO A 76 -4.90 -9.63 14.07
N GLU A 77 -6.11 -9.98 14.50
CA GLU A 77 -7.31 -9.67 13.73
C GLU A 77 -7.44 -8.16 13.51
N MET A 78 -8.06 -7.80 12.39
CA MET A 78 -8.33 -6.41 12.07
C MET A 78 -9.28 -5.80 13.11
N PRO A 79 -8.97 -4.62 13.68
CA PRO A 79 -9.89 -3.93 14.56
C PRO A 79 -11.24 -3.64 13.87
N ASP A 80 -12.35 -3.85 14.57
CA ASP A 80 -13.71 -3.65 14.02
C ASP A 80 -13.96 -2.21 13.55
N ASP A 81 -13.41 -1.24 14.25
CA ASP A 81 -13.50 0.18 13.91
C ASP A 81 -12.66 0.54 12.66
N LEU A 82 -11.61 -0.21 12.37
CA LEU A 82 -10.88 -0.12 11.11
C LEU A 82 -11.65 -0.79 9.97
N ALA A 83 -12.20 -1.98 10.20
CA ALA A 83 -12.95 -2.73 9.19
C ALA A 83 -14.13 -1.93 8.63
N GLN A 84 -14.85 -1.21 9.51
CA GLN A 84 -15.95 -0.31 9.14
C GLN A 84 -15.54 0.82 8.17
N GLN A 85 -14.28 1.24 8.21
CA GLN A 85 -13.77 2.36 7.40
C GLN A 85 -13.34 1.95 5.99
N ILE A 86 -13.02 0.67 5.77
CA ILE A 86 -12.51 0.17 4.47
C ILE A 86 -13.43 0.49 3.30
N PRO A 87 -14.76 0.24 3.36
CA PRO A 87 -15.65 0.56 2.24
C PRO A 87 -15.60 2.04 1.84
N TYR A 88 -15.43 2.95 2.80
CA TYR A 88 -15.34 4.38 2.55
C TYR A 88 -13.99 4.79 1.97
N ILE A 89 -12.90 4.15 2.41
CA ILE A 89 -11.57 4.34 1.81
C ILE A 89 -11.58 3.93 0.33
N ARG A 90 -12.20 2.79 0.01
CA ARG A 90 -12.33 2.35 -1.40
C ARG A 90 -13.15 3.32 -2.23
N ARG A 91 -14.26 3.85 -1.70
CA ARG A 91 -15.05 4.91 -2.36
C ARG A 91 -14.23 6.18 -2.57
N MET A 92 -13.42 6.56 -1.58
CA MET A 92 -12.53 7.72 -1.67
C MET A 92 -11.49 7.53 -2.78
N ILE A 93 -10.82 6.38 -2.85
CA ILE A 93 -9.86 6.05 -3.92
C ILE A 93 -10.54 6.13 -5.29
N ALA A 94 -11.74 5.57 -5.43
CA ALA A 94 -12.53 5.66 -6.66
C ALA A 94 -12.90 7.10 -7.04
N ALA A 95 -13.21 7.95 -6.05
CA ALA A 95 -13.52 9.37 -6.29
C ALA A 95 -12.30 10.17 -6.81
N PHE A 96 -11.08 9.73 -6.50
CA PHE A 96 -9.85 10.25 -7.10
C PHE A 96 -9.56 9.68 -8.50
N HIS A 97 -10.41 8.79 -9.02
CA HIS A 97 -10.21 8.04 -10.26
C HIS A 97 -8.91 7.21 -10.26
N ILE A 98 -8.54 6.71 -9.08
CA ILE A 98 -7.37 5.85 -8.91
C ILE A 98 -7.80 4.38 -9.04
N THR A 99 -7.05 3.62 -9.83
CA THR A 99 -7.31 2.18 -10.03
C THR A 99 -6.95 1.41 -8.78
N ILE A 100 -7.91 0.59 -8.30
CA ILE A 100 -7.64 -0.48 -7.34
C ILE A 100 -7.43 -1.77 -8.16
N CYS A 101 -6.28 -2.43 -7.99
CA CYS A 101 -5.95 -3.68 -8.65
C CYS A 101 -5.80 -4.79 -7.62
N GLU A 102 -6.62 -5.84 -7.73
CA GLU A 102 -6.67 -6.97 -6.80
C GLU A 102 -6.93 -8.25 -7.59
N MET A 103 -6.51 -9.38 -7.04
CA MET A 103 -6.80 -10.69 -7.59
C MET A 103 -7.02 -11.69 -6.45
N GLU A 104 -8.08 -12.48 -6.54
CA GLU A 104 -8.36 -13.52 -5.54
C GLU A 104 -7.19 -14.52 -5.45
N GLY A 105 -6.79 -14.82 -4.21
CA GLY A 105 -5.69 -15.75 -3.94
C GLY A 105 -4.28 -15.17 -4.03
N TYR A 106 -4.15 -13.86 -4.32
CA TYR A 106 -2.87 -13.15 -4.38
C TYR A 106 -2.79 -12.04 -3.31
N GLU A 107 -1.58 -11.78 -2.82
CA GLU A 107 -1.32 -10.69 -1.88
C GLU A 107 -1.10 -9.37 -2.61
N ALA A 108 -1.23 -8.26 -1.89
CA ALA A 108 -0.98 -6.95 -2.46
C ALA A 108 0.42 -6.90 -3.10
N ASP A 109 1.43 -7.43 -2.41
CA ASP A 109 2.83 -7.47 -2.86
C ASP A 109 3.02 -8.24 -4.17
N ASP A 110 2.29 -9.34 -4.38
CA ASP A 110 2.36 -10.12 -5.61
C ASP A 110 1.87 -9.27 -6.80
N ILE A 111 0.77 -8.54 -6.60
CA ILE A 111 0.17 -7.66 -7.59
C ILE A 111 1.06 -6.45 -7.87
N LEU A 112 1.52 -5.76 -6.81
CA LEU A 112 2.39 -4.59 -6.94
C LEU A 112 3.72 -4.96 -7.60
N GLY A 113 4.33 -6.09 -7.22
CA GLY A 113 5.56 -6.59 -7.83
C GLY A 113 5.38 -6.92 -9.31
N THR A 114 4.25 -7.52 -9.69
CA THR A 114 3.91 -7.81 -11.08
C THR A 114 3.77 -6.54 -11.91
N ILE A 115 3.01 -5.55 -11.42
CA ILE A 115 2.82 -4.26 -12.09
C ILE A 115 4.17 -3.50 -12.17
N ALA A 116 4.97 -3.53 -11.11
CA ALA A 116 6.27 -2.87 -11.06
C ALA A 116 7.21 -3.40 -12.14
N ARG A 117 7.38 -4.72 -12.24
CA ARG A 117 8.25 -5.35 -13.25
C ARG A 117 7.78 -5.04 -14.66
N ARG A 118 6.47 -5.13 -14.91
CA ARG A 118 5.90 -4.81 -16.24
C ARG A 118 6.09 -3.34 -16.59
N GLY A 119 5.71 -2.42 -15.71
CA GLY A 119 5.84 -0.99 -15.95
C GLY A 119 7.30 -0.56 -16.15
N ALA A 120 8.23 -1.10 -15.36
CA ALA A 120 9.65 -0.87 -15.55
C ALA A 120 10.15 -1.35 -16.92
N SER A 121 9.69 -2.52 -17.39
CA SER A 121 10.02 -3.02 -18.73
C SER A 121 9.47 -2.15 -19.88
N GLU A 122 8.40 -1.40 -19.61
CA GLU A 122 7.80 -0.42 -20.51
C GLU A 122 8.44 0.98 -20.36
N GLY A 123 9.49 1.11 -19.53
CA GLY A 123 10.27 2.34 -19.37
C GLY A 123 9.76 3.32 -18.30
N LEU A 124 8.78 2.92 -17.50
CA LEU A 124 8.25 3.74 -16.39
C LEU A 124 9.20 3.72 -15.19
N ASP A 125 9.31 4.85 -14.50
CA ASP A 125 9.96 4.93 -13.20
C ASP A 125 8.95 4.56 -12.11
N ILE A 126 9.17 3.44 -11.43
CA ILE A 126 8.23 2.85 -10.48
C ILE A 126 8.61 3.21 -9.05
N PHE A 127 7.61 3.64 -8.27
CA PHE A 127 7.73 3.89 -6.84
C PHE A 127 6.72 3.05 -6.08
N ILE A 128 7.19 2.02 -5.39
CA ILE A 128 6.34 1.16 -4.54
C ILE A 128 6.24 1.82 -3.17
N VAL A 129 5.04 2.24 -2.80
CA VAL A 129 4.77 2.96 -1.56
C VAL A 129 4.35 1.94 -0.50
N THR A 130 5.31 1.55 0.32
CA THR A 130 5.08 0.62 1.43
C THR A 130 6.12 0.82 2.53
N GLY A 131 5.80 0.37 3.75
CA GLY A 131 6.76 0.18 4.82
C GLY A 131 7.37 -1.23 4.85
N ASP A 132 6.87 -2.15 4.01
CA ASP A 132 7.34 -3.52 3.97
C ASP A 132 8.72 -3.60 3.30
N LYS A 133 9.66 -4.20 4.01
CA LYS A 133 11.03 -4.39 3.53
C LYS A 133 11.13 -5.52 2.52
N ASP A 134 10.16 -6.42 2.47
CA ASP A 134 10.16 -7.53 1.51
C ASP A 134 10.12 -6.99 0.08
N MET A 135 9.49 -5.84 -0.16
CA MET A 135 9.49 -5.18 -1.47
C MET A 135 10.86 -4.65 -1.91
N LEU A 136 11.85 -4.56 -1.01
CA LEU A 136 13.22 -4.23 -1.37
C LEU A 136 13.87 -5.30 -2.25
N GLN A 137 13.35 -6.52 -2.29
CA GLN A 137 13.90 -7.61 -3.11
C GLN A 137 13.86 -7.33 -4.62
N ILE A 138 13.02 -6.40 -5.08
CA ILE A 138 12.84 -6.09 -6.51
C ILE A 138 13.35 -4.72 -6.93
N VAL A 139 14.02 -3.95 -6.05
CA VAL A 139 14.54 -2.63 -6.42
C VAL A 139 15.65 -2.73 -7.46
N ASP A 140 15.66 -1.79 -8.39
CA ASP A 140 16.67 -1.65 -9.44
C ASP A 140 16.75 -0.18 -9.90
N GLU A 141 17.33 0.08 -11.08
CA GLU A 141 17.40 1.43 -11.64
C GLU A 141 16.02 2.08 -11.79
N LYS A 142 15.00 1.29 -12.14
CA LYS A 142 13.65 1.72 -12.48
C LYS A 142 12.65 1.52 -11.35
N ILE A 143 12.85 0.53 -10.50
CA ILE A 143 11.97 0.21 -9.38
C ILE A 143 12.59 0.67 -8.06
N LYS A 144 11.91 1.56 -7.35
CA LYS A 144 12.33 2.05 -6.04
C LYS A 144 11.20 1.84 -5.03
N VAL A 145 11.53 1.71 -3.75
CA VAL A 145 10.55 1.74 -2.66
C VAL A 145 10.51 3.15 -2.08
N TYR A 146 9.32 3.73 -1.94
CA TYR A 146 9.13 4.97 -1.20
C TYR A 146 8.56 4.63 0.18
N ASP A 147 9.35 4.88 1.23
CA ASP A 147 8.93 4.72 2.62
C ASP A 147 8.22 6.02 3.06
N PRO A 148 6.88 6.01 3.21
CA PRO A 148 6.13 7.20 3.57
C PRO A 148 6.41 7.66 5.01
N MET A 149 7.08 6.84 5.86
CA MET A 149 7.37 7.15 7.27
C MET A 149 8.57 8.04 7.39
N ARG A 150 9.61 7.68 6.64
CA ARG A 150 10.87 8.39 6.61
C ARG A 150 10.89 9.48 5.55
N ASP A 151 9.85 9.53 4.70
CA ASP A 151 9.83 10.34 3.48
C ASP A 151 11.10 10.10 2.64
N ALA A 152 11.45 8.83 2.49
CA ALA A 152 12.71 8.39 1.93
C ALA A 152 12.47 7.45 0.75
N VAL A 153 13.30 7.60 -0.29
CA VAL A 153 13.37 6.66 -1.40
C VAL A 153 14.48 5.66 -1.11
N LEU A 154 14.14 4.37 -1.17
CA LEU A 154 15.03 3.25 -0.95
C LEU A 154 15.30 2.60 -2.31
N ASP A 155 16.55 2.58 -2.71
CA ASP A 155 17.04 2.05 -3.98
C ASP A 155 18.07 0.94 -3.75
N THR A 156 18.72 0.49 -4.83
CA THR A 156 19.74 -0.56 -4.76
C THR A 156 20.90 -0.20 -3.84
N GLN A 157 21.34 1.06 -3.83
CA GLN A 157 22.41 1.50 -2.94
C GLN A 157 21.98 1.36 -1.47
N HIS A 158 20.76 1.77 -1.13
CA HIS A 158 20.23 1.59 0.22
C HIS A 158 20.23 0.14 0.68
N VAL A 159 19.91 -0.79 -0.24
CA VAL A 159 19.90 -2.22 0.06
C VAL A 159 21.31 -2.70 0.41
N TRP A 160 22.30 -2.41 -0.44
CA TRP A 160 23.70 -2.82 -0.22
C TRP A 160 24.35 -2.22 1.03
N GLU A 161 23.95 -1.02 1.43
CA GLU A 161 24.49 -0.35 2.62
C GLU A 161 23.94 -0.93 3.94
N LYS A 162 22.76 -1.54 3.91
CA LYS A 162 21.99 -1.84 5.12
C LYS A 162 21.73 -3.32 5.38
N PHE A 163 21.73 -4.16 4.35
CA PHE A 163 21.43 -5.59 4.41
C PHE A 163 22.56 -6.40 3.81
#